data_AF-A0A133URE4-F1
#
_entry.id   AF-A0A133URE4-F1
#
_cell.length_a   1.000
_cell.length_b   1.000
_cell.length_c   1.000
_cell.angle_alpha   90.00
_cell.angle_beta   90.00
_cell.angle_gamma   90.00
#
_symmetry.space_group_name_H-M   'P 1'
#
loop_
_entity.id
_entity.type
_entity.pdbx_description
1 polymer ?
#
loop_
_entity_poly.entity_id
_entity_poly.type
_entity_poly.pdbx_seq_one_letter_code
_entity_poly.pdbx_strand_id
1 'polypeptide(L)'
;ARIPARRVTGWVTYDPQTWSPPEGMGFVVGKTPDGKPIAGHAWTEVFLPENGWTPADPTFGQFENTPYEIYLPARESWIEVLGSYESKYGPL
;
A
#
# COMPACT_ATOMS: atom_id res chain seq x y z
N ALA A 1 -18.93 5.37 -5.79
CA ALA A 1 -19.44 5.54 -4.41
C ALA A 1 -18.88 6.85 -3.84
N ARG A 2 -19.56 7.51 -2.90
CA ARG A 2 -19.09 8.76 -2.25
C ARG A 2 -18.30 8.50 -0.95
N ILE A 3 -17.63 7.35 -0.88
CA ILE A 3 -16.88 6.94 0.31
C ILE A 3 -15.52 7.64 0.25
N PRO A 4 -15.12 8.42 1.27
CA PRO A 4 -13.80 9.03 1.30
C PRO A 4 -12.72 7.95 1.21
N ALA A 5 -11.75 8.15 0.32
CA ALA A 5 -10.65 7.23 0.10
C ALA A 5 -9.33 7.99 -0.02
N ARG A 6 -8.22 7.37 0.38
CA ARG A 6 -6.86 7.90 0.17
C ARG A 6 -5.91 6.82 -0.32
N ARG A 7 -4.89 7.25 -1.06
CA ARG A 7 -3.76 6.41 -1.45
C ARG A 7 -2.87 6.17 -0.23
N VAL A 8 -2.39 4.94 -0.10
CA VAL A 8 -1.31 4.60 0.83
C VAL A 8 -0.24 3.85 0.05
N THR A 9 1.01 4.24 0.28
CA THR A 9 2.17 3.45 -0.15
C THR A 9 2.93 3.06 1.10
N GLY A 10 3.72 1.99 1.08
CA GLY A 10 4.48 1.63 2.25
C GLY A 10 5.07 0.25 2.19
N TRP A 11 5.45 -0.24 3.36
CA TRP A 11 6.00 -1.58 3.53
C TRP A 11 4.96 -2.49 4.17
N VAL A 12 4.79 -3.67 3.60
CA VAL A 12 3.99 -4.77 4.17
C VAL A 12 4.92 -5.92 4.52
N THR A 13 4.66 -6.60 5.63
CA THR A 13 5.29 -7.90 5.88
C THR A 13 4.65 -8.95 4.99
N TYR A 14 5.42 -9.95 4.62
CA TYR A 14 4.93 -11.13 3.92
C TYR A 14 5.68 -12.36 4.38
N ASP A 15 5.09 -13.53 4.15
CA ASP A 15 5.76 -14.81 4.36
C ASP A 15 6.34 -15.33 3.04
N PRO A 16 7.68 -15.40 2.90
CA PRO A 16 8.34 -15.85 1.69
C PRO A 16 8.11 -17.33 1.38
N GLN A 17 7.65 -18.13 2.35
CA GLN A 17 7.32 -19.54 2.12
C GLN A 17 5.99 -19.71 1.38
N THR A 18 5.08 -18.76 1.52
CA THR A 18 3.72 -18.81 0.97
C THR A 18 3.50 -17.83 -0.17
N TRP A 19 4.31 -16.76 -0.24
CA TRP A 19 4.25 -15.80 -1.32
C TRP A 19 5.64 -15.26 -1.67
N SER A 20 5.90 -15.11 -2.96
CA SER A 20 7.06 -14.39 -3.46
C SER A 20 6.61 -13.37 -4.51
N PRO A 21 7.20 -12.16 -4.52
CA PRO A 21 6.85 -11.17 -5.52
C PRO A 21 7.16 -11.71 -6.93
N PRO A 22 6.21 -11.63 -7.89
CA PRO A 22 6.45 -12.09 -9.25
C PRO A 22 7.65 -11.38 -9.89
N GLU A 23 8.47 -12.14 -10.61
CA GLU A 23 9.59 -11.58 -11.36
C GLU A 23 9.11 -10.53 -12.36
N GLY A 24 9.83 -9.42 -12.48
CA GLY A 24 9.51 -8.33 -13.41
C GLY A 24 8.43 -7.35 -12.95
N MET A 25 7.77 -7.56 -11.80
CA MET A 25 6.82 -6.57 -11.26
C MET A 25 7.47 -5.43 -10.45
N GLY A 26 8.79 -5.46 -10.26
CA GLY A 26 9.53 -4.34 -9.66
C GLY A 26 9.24 -4.10 -8.18
N PHE A 27 8.77 -5.11 -7.45
CA PHE A 27 8.61 -5.02 -6.00
C PHE A 27 9.96 -4.74 -5.34
N VAL A 28 10.01 -3.68 -4.55
CA VAL A 28 11.17 -3.41 -3.68
C VAL A 28 11.03 -4.31 -2.47
N VAL A 29 12.02 -5.16 -2.19
CA VAL A 29 12.03 -6.06 -1.03
C VAL A 29 13.07 -5.64 -0.01
N GLY A 30 12.84 -5.98 1.25
CA GLY A 30 13.74 -5.67 2.35
C GLY A 30 13.51 -6.56 3.56
N LYS A 31 14.13 -6.17 4.68
CA LYS A 31 13.92 -6.79 5.99
C LYS A 31 13.69 -5.72 7.06
N THR A 32 12.80 -6.00 8.00
CA THR A 32 12.69 -5.23 9.24
C THR A 32 13.93 -5.42 10.13
N PRO A 33 14.13 -4.60 11.19
CA PRO A 33 15.24 -4.78 12.13
C PRO A 33 15.26 -6.14 12.83
N ASP A 34 14.09 -6.76 13.07
CA ASP A 34 13.93 -8.10 13.63
C ASP A 34 14.00 -9.22 12.56
N GLY A 35 14.31 -8.86 11.31
CA GLY A 35 14.62 -9.81 10.23
C GLY A 35 13.41 -10.31 9.44
N LYS A 36 12.21 -9.75 9.65
CA LYS A 36 11.00 -10.14 8.91
C LYS A 36 11.07 -9.62 7.47
N PRO A 37 10.73 -10.45 6.46
CA PRO A 37 10.64 -10.01 5.07
C PRO A 37 9.56 -8.95 4.87
N ILE A 38 9.89 -7.91 4.11
CA ILE A 38 8.97 -6.83 3.74
C ILE A 38 9.04 -6.55 2.25
N ALA A 39 7.91 -6.15 1.68
CA ALA A 39 7.80 -5.70 0.30
C ALA A 39 7.16 -4.30 0.25
N GLY A 40 7.63 -3.48 -0.67
CA GLY A 40 7.03 -2.21 -1.02
C GLY A 40 5.70 -2.45 -1.72
N HIS A 41 4.64 -1.78 -1.25
CA HIS A 41 3.29 -1.98 -1.73
C HIS A 41 2.50 -0.67 -1.77
N ALA A 42 1.44 -0.65 -2.59
CA ALA A 42 0.48 0.44 -2.67
C ALA A 42 -0.95 -0.09 -2.56
N TRP A 43 -1.77 0.53 -1.71
CA TRP A 43 -3.17 0.18 -1.50
C TRP A 43 -4.01 1.44 -1.27
N THR A 44 -5.32 1.28 -1.06
CA THR A 44 -6.20 2.38 -0.66
C THR A 44 -6.69 2.20 0.76
N GLU A 45 -6.95 3.28 1.49
CA GLU A 45 -7.76 3.24 2.70
C GLU A 45 -9.09 3.94 2.43
N VAL A 46 -10.20 3.34 2.86
CA VAL A 46 -11.55 3.93 2.80
C VAL A 46 -12.03 4.30 4.20
N PHE A 47 -12.74 5.42 4.33
CA PHE A 47 -13.30 5.82 5.62
C PHE A 47 -14.68 5.19 5.84
N LEU A 48 -14.77 4.28 6.80
CA LEU A 48 -16.02 3.67 7.25
C LEU A 48 -16.45 4.35 8.57
N PRO A 49 -17.70 4.82 8.72
CA PRO A 49 -18.11 5.60 9.90
C PRO A 49 -17.80 4.95 11.26
N GLU A 50 -17.89 3.63 11.36
CA GLU A 50 -17.70 2.89 12.63
C GLU A 50 -16.25 2.41 12.84
N ASN A 51 -15.48 2.28 11.75
CA ASN A 51 -14.14 1.66 11.77
C ASN A 51 -13.01 2.67 11.48
N GLY A 52 -13.35 3.88 11.03
CA GLY A 52 -12.39 4.87 10.55
C GLY A 52 -11.75 4.45 9.23
N TRP A 53 -10.48 4.87 9.03
CA TRP A 53 -9.71 4.50 7.85
C TRP A 53 -9.38 3.01 7.85
N THR A 54 -9.98 2.30 6.90
CA THR A 54 -9.91 0.84 6.77
C THR A 54 -9.16 0.49 5.47
N PRO A 55 -8.17 -0.42 5.51
CA PRO A 55 -7.47 -0.86 4.30
C PRO A 55 -8.43 -1.51 3.29
N ALA A 56 -8.30 -1.10 2.03
CA ALA A 56 -8.96 -1.65 0.86
C ALA A 56 -7.89 -1.85 -0.22
N ASP A 57 -7.44 -3.09 -0.37
CA ASP A 57 -6.41 -3.44 -1.34
C ASP A 57 -7.08 -4.06 -2.59
N PRO A 58 -7.08 -3.36 -3.74
CA PRO A 58 -7.67 -3.90 -4.97
C PRO A 58 -6.91 -5.09 -5.54
N THR A 59 -5.68 -5.34 -5.07
CA THR A 59 -4.87 -6.49 -5.44
C THR A 59 -5.06 -7.69 -4.50
N PHE A 60 -5.86 -7.53 -3.44
CA PHE A 60 -6.10 -8.62 -2.50
C PHE A 60 -6.72 -9.84 -3.19
N GLY A 61 -6.14 -11.01 -2.95
CA GLY A 61 -6.55 -12.26 -3.57
C GLY A 61 -6.03 -12.49 -4.98
N GLN A 62 -5.37 -11.51 -5.63
CA GLN A 62 -4.73 -11.74 -6.93
C GLN A 62 -3.46 -12.60 -6.82
N PHE A 63 -2.86 -12.70 -5.63
CA PHE A 63 -1.59 -13.39 -5.41
C PHE A 63 -1.69 -14.58 -4.43
N GLU A 64 -2.83 -15.27 -4.38
CA GLU A 64 -3.06 -16.48 -3.57
C GLU A 64 -2.60 -16.35 -2.09
N ASN A 65 -3.53 -15.92 -1.22
CA ASN A 65 -3.41 -16.02 0.25
C ASN A 65 -2.24 -15.30 0.92
N THR A 66 -1.92 -14.06 0.55
CA THR A 66 -0.98 -13.25 1.34
C THR A 66 -1.68 -12.70 2.59
N PRO A 67 -1.29 -13.09 3.83
CA PRO A 67 -1.50 -12.24 4.99
C PRO A 67 -0.49 -11.08 4.89
N TYR A 68 -0.94 -9.93 4.38
CA TYR A 68 -0.14 -8.70 4.33
C TYR A 68 -0.44 -7.91 5.61
N GLU A 69 0.50 -7.93 6.56
CA GLU A 69 0.41 -6.99 7.68
C GLU A 69 1.10 -5.70 7.31
N ILE A 70 0.44 -4.57 7.56
CA ILE A 70 1.00 -3.25 7.29
C ILE A 70 2.16 -3.02 8.28
N TYR A 71 3.40 -2.94 7.77
CA TYR A 71 4.58 -2.66 8.59
C TYR A 71 4.80 -1.14 8.76
N LEU A 72 4.88 -0.41 7.66
CA LEU A 72 5.13 1.04 7.68
C LEU A 72 4.37 1.75 6.55
N PRO A 73 3.20 2.35 6.85
CA PRO A 73 2.39 3.07 5.87
C PRO A 73 2.83 4.53 5.74
N ALA A 74 3.11 4.96 4.51
CA ALA A 74 3.16 6.36 4.10
C ALA A 74 1.78 6.76 3.55
N ARG A 75 1.01 7.42 4.42
CA ARG A 75 -0.31 7.96 4.11
C ARG A 75 -0.14 9.34 3.51
N GLU A 76 -0.50 9.47 2.25
CA GLU A 76 -0.55 10.77 1.60
C GLU A 76 -2.01 11.22 1.55
N SER A 77 -2.23 12.49 1.89
CA SER A 77 -3.49 13.15 1.61
C SER A 77 -3.61 13.41 0.10
N TRP A 78 -4.84 13.48 -0.40
CA TRP A 78 -5.08 13.90 -1.79
C TRP A 78 -4.47 15.26 -2.13
N ILE A 79 -4.38 16.16 -1.14
CA ILE A 79 -3.72 17.46 -1.29
C ILE A 79 -2.22 17.28 -1.54
N GLU A 80 -1.55 16.38 -0.82
CA GLU A 80 -0.13 16.09 -1.04
C GLU A 80 0.10 15.40 -2.39
N VAL A 81 -0.79 14.48 -2.78
CA VAL A 81 -0.72 13.82 -4.09
C VAL A 81 -0.92 14.81 -5.23
N LEU A 82 -1.96 15.65 -5.17
CA LEU A 82 -2.22 16.74 -6.12
C LEU A 82 -1.04 17.70 -6.17
N GLY A 83 -0.55 18.15 -5.02
CA GLY A 83 0.62 19.02 -4.94
C GLY A 83 1.86 18.39 -5.57
N SER A 84 2.11 17.09 -5.37
CA SER A 84 3.24 16.39 -5.98
C SER A 84 3.09 16.26 -7.50
N TYR A 85 1.87 16.00 -7.99
CA TYR A 85 1.57 15.90 -9.42
C TYR A 85 1.75 17.27 -10.08
N GLU A 86 1.11 18.31 -9.53
CA GLU A 86 1.17 19.65 -10.10
C GLU A 86 2.57 20.24 -10.06
N SER A 87 3.36 19.92 -9.02
CA SER A 87 4.78 20.31 -8.96
C SER A 87 5.64 19.62 -10.02
N LYS A 88 5.29 18.40 -10.42
CA LYS A 88 6.08 17.59 -11.36
C LYS A 88 5.64 17.74 -12.81
N TYR A 89 4.34 17.92 -13.05
CA TYR A 89 3.73 17.87 -14.38
C TYR A 89 2.98 19.17 -14.75
N GLY A 90 2.86 20.12 -13.82
CA GLY A 90 2.09 21.35 -14.00
C GLY A 90 0.65 21.22 -13.47
N PRO A 91 -0.05 22.35 -13.26
CA PRO A 91 -1.44 22.37 -12.80
C PRO A 91 -2.33 21.48 -13.69
N LEU A 92 -3.29 20.78 -13.08
CA LEU A 92 -4.31 20.04 -13.82
C LEU A 92 -5.21 20.97 -14.66
#